data_AF-A0A420M855-F1
#
_entry.id   AF-A0A420M855-F1
#
_cell.length_a   1.000
_cell.length_b   1.000
_cell.length_c   1.000
_cell.angle_alpha   90.00
_cell.angle_beta   90.00
_cell.angle_gamma   90.00
#
_symmetry.space_group_name_H-M   'P 1'
#
loop_
_entity.id
_entity.type
_entity.pdbx_description
1 polymer ?
#
loop_
_entity_poly.entity_id
_entity_poly.type
_entity_poly.pdbx_seq_one_letter_code
_entity_poly.pdbx_strand_id
1 'polypeptide(L)'
;MEALAAEFDFDKDERRIRCAPHFLNLAVRAMMYGSKSDNFDELLAHWGDKDFMTEEDGQRQLSDAINELGEDDDDFSTPSMEEDLELETAPEHSQEQCQVPEIINAEEMDTYRKYGPFGKLHNIGITLRTSSQLLEDIYEAQRQTAPTEPVVAWIQNVCTRWQSDEAMASCALLKRSALNRMLSIIEERWISQGGKEQDRPAILKETLSLEEWKVIAAVQKILQPFRVASKQLQGEGIAGKRSTSGGFDEYFQVVEMLLDHLELAVQG
;
A
#
# COMPACT_ATOMS: atom_id res chain seq x y z
N MET A 1 29.83 3.97 16.09
CA MET A 1 28.95 4.28 17.23
C MET A 1 29.66 4.43 18.56
N GLU A 2 30.59 3.53 18.93
CA GLU A 2 31.32 3.65 20.20
C GLU A 2 32.07 4.97 20.38
N ALA A 3 32.74 5.46 19.33
CA ALA A 3 33.44 6.74 19.38
C ALA A 3 32.49 7.93 19.64
N LEU A 4 31.32 7.94 19.00
CA LEU A 4 30.30 8.99 19.19
C LEU A 4 29.64 8.89 20.56
N ALA A 5 29.35 7.67 21.03
CA ALA A 5 28.80 7.41 22.37
C ALA A 5 29.73 7.94 23.47
N ALA A 6 31.05 7.74 23.30
CA ALA A 6 32.06 8.27 24.20
C ALA A 6 32.21 9.79 24.12
N GLU A 7 32.07 10.39 22.93
CA GLU A 7 32.18 11.82 22.72
C GLU A 7 30.98 12.61 23.27
N PHE A 8 29.77 12.06 23.12
CA PHE A 8 28.51 12.74 23.47
C PHE A 8 27.82 12.17 24.72
N ASP A 9 28.50 11.31 25.48
CA ASP A 9 28.05 10.72 26.76
C ASP A 9 26.63 10.11 26.68
N PHE A 10 26.45 9.15 25.78
CA PHE A 10 25.20 8.40 25.67
C PHE A 10 25.43 6.90 25.55
N ASP A 11 24.45 6.10 26.00
CA ASP A 11 24.45 4.65 25.78
C ASP A 11 23.99 4.33 24.35
N LYS A 12 24.92 3.85 23.52
CA LYS A 12 24.63 3.45 22.13
C LYS A 12 23.59 2.35 22.02
N ASP A 13 23.48 1.46 23.01
CA ASP A 13 22.59 0.31 22.96
C ASP A 13 21.14 0.70 23.32
N GLU A 14 20.94 1.85 23.98
CA GLU A 14 19.63 2.37 24.39
C GLU A 14 19.10 3.47 23.45
N ARG A 15 19.92 3.97 22.51
CA ARG A 15 19.52 5.02 21.58
C ARG A 15 18.84 4.46 20.33
N ARG A 16 17.54 4.71 20.23
CA ARG A 16 16.73 4.47 19.03
C ARG A 16 16.51 5.76 18.26
N ILE A 17 16.47 5.68 16.93
CA ILE A 17 16.02 6.78 16.10
C ILE A 17 14.50 6.77 16.10
N ARG A 18 13.89 7.81 16.67
CA ARG A 18 12.44 8.03 16.51
C ARG A 18 12.16 8.42 15.06
N CYS A 19 11.08 7.89 14.50
CA CYS A 19 10.64 8.19 13.13
C CYS A 19 11.59 7.72 12.01
N ALA A 20 12.52 6.79 12.30
CA ALA A 20 13.31 6.12 11.24
C ALA A 20 12.43 5.57 10.10
N PRO A 21 11.23 5.01 10.35
CA PRO A 21 10.36 4.56 9.25
C PRO A 21 9.72 5.69 8.41
N HIS A 22 9.85 6.96 8.80
CA HIS A 22 9.17 8.06 8.11
C HIS A 22 9.72 8.30 6.70
N PHE A 23 11.04 8.21 6.50
CA PHE A 23 11.60 8.35 5.15
C PHE A 23 11.17 7.18 4.24
N LEU A 24 11.04 5.97 4.79
CA LEU A 24 10.49 4.81 4.07
C LEU A 24 9.06 5.09 3.64
N ASN A 25 8.23 5.62 4.55
CA ASN A 25 6.86 6.01 4.23
C ASN A 25 6.81 7.02 3.06
N LEU A 26 7.65 8.05 3.09
CA LEU A 26 7.70 9.05 2.01
C LEU A 26 8.17 8.42 0.67
N ALA A 27 9.22 7.62 0.71
CA ALA A 27 9.76 6.96 -0.48
C ALA A 27 8.73 6.00 -1.12
N VAL A 28 8.07 5.18 -0.30
CA VAL A 28 7.06 4.23 -0.81
C VAL A 28 5.82 4.95 -1.33
N ARG A 29 5.33 5.98 -0.64
CA ARG A 29 4.21 6.78 -1.16
C ARG A 29 4.56 7.44 -2.49
N ALA A 30 5.79 7.91 -2.66
CA ALA A 30 6.25 8.45 -3.95
C ALA A 30 6.31 7.38 -5.06
N MET A 31 6.63 6.12 -4.73
CA MET A 31 6.60 5.00 -5.68
C MET A 31 5.17 4.60 -6.08
N MET A 32 4.23 4.57 -5.12
CA MET A 32 2.84 4.16 -5.37
C MET A 32 1.97 5.25 -5.99
N TYR A 33 2.17 6.51 -5.57
CA TYR A 33 1.30 7.65 -5.89
C TYR A 33 2.08 8.82 -6.51
N GLY A 34 3.31 8.62 -6.98
CA GLY A 34 4.07 9.68 -7.64
C GLY A 34 3.43 10.10 -8.97
N SER A 35 3.55 11.38 -9.33
CA SER A 35 2.97 11.98 -10.56
C SER A 35 3.56 11.46 -11.89
N LYS A 36 4.47 10.48 -11.85
CA LYS A 36 5.22 9.97 -13.01
C LYS A 36 4.59 8.68 -13.54
N SER A 37 3.36 8.78 -14.04
CA SER A 37 2.71 7.69 -14.79
C SER A 37 3.57 7.14 -15.93
N ASP A 38 4.46 7.98 -16.48
CA ASP A 38 5.34 7.66 -17.61
C ASP A 38 6.44 6.63 -17.27
N ASN A 39 6.68 6.35 -15.97
CA ASN A 39 7.69 5.36 -15.55
C ASN A 39 7.18 3.91 -15.53
N PHE A 40 5.88 3.69 -15.67
CA PHE A 40 5.32 2.34 -15.55
C PHE A 40 5.60 1.47 -16.77
N ASP A 41 5.68 2.05 -17.97
CA ASP A 41 6.05 1.30 -19.18
C ASP A 41 7.50 0.79 -19.10
N GLU A 42 8.41 1.61 -18.56
CA GLU A 42 9.79 1.22 -18.30
C GLU A 42 9.86 0.14 -17.20
N LEU A 43 9.11 0.29 -16.11
CA LEU A 43 8.98 -0.73 -15.08
C LEU A 43 8.52 -2.08 -15.68
N LEU A 44 7.51 -2.06 -16.55
CA LEU A 44 6.97 -3.26 -17.18
C LEU A 44 7.93 -3.88 -18.20
N ALA A 45 8.74 -3.09 -18.90
CA ALA A 45 9.77 -3.62 -19.79
C ALA A 45 10.81 -4.47 -19.04
N HIS A 46 11.09 -4.13 -17.78
CA HIS A 46 12.05 -4.84 -16.93
C HIS A 46 11.41 -5.96 -16.09
N TRP A 47 10.20 -5.75 -15.57
CA TRP A 47 9.54 -6.64 -14.59
C TRP A 47 8.31 -7.39 -15.10
N GLY A 48 7.73 -6.97 -16.23
CA GLY A 48 6.35 -7.28 -16.60
C GLY A 48 6.07 -8.70 -17.11
N ASP A 49 7.08 -9.49 -17.48
CA ASP A 49 6.88 -10.84 -18.05
C ASP A 49 7.53 -11.99 -17.27
N LYS A 50 8.58 -11.72 -16.46
CA LYS A 50 9.32 -12.78 -15.75
C LYS A 50 8.80 -13.06 -14.34
N ASP A 51 8.07 -12.12 -13.75
CA ASP A 51 7.78 -12.08 -12.31
C ASP A 51 6.32 -11.74 -11.99
N PHE A 52 5.39 -12.16 -12.86
CA PHE A 52 3.98 -12.03 -12.55
C PHE A 52 3.67 -12.91 -11.33
N MET A 53 3.46 -12.26 -10.18
CA MET A 53 3.13 -12.95 -8.92
C MET A 53 2.05 -13.99 -9.18
N THR A 54 2.34 -15.23 -8.83
CA THR A 54 1.33 -16.29 -8.91
C THR A 54 0.27 -16.02 -7.85
N GLU A 55 -0.95 -16.54 -8.05
CA GLU A 55 -2.02 -16.41 -7.04
C GLU A 55 -1.55 -16.93 -5.66
N GLU A 56 -0.69 -17.96 -5.64
CA GLU A 56 -0.08 -18.51 -4.43
C GLU A 56 0.86 -17.52 -3.70
N ASP A 57 1.68 -16.77 -4.44
CA ASP A 57 2.59 -15.77 -3.85
C ASP A 57 1.82 -14.59 -3.27
N GLY A 58 0.70 -14.21 -3.89
CA GLY A 58 -0.22 -13.21 -3.37
C GLY A 58 -0.93 -13.68 -2.09
N GLN A 59 -1.31 -14.95 -2.02
CA GLN A 59 -1.99 -15.52 -0.85
C GLN A 59 -1.10 -15.52 0.40
N ARG A 60 0.19 -15.86 0.24
CA ARG A 60 1.18 -15.79 1.32
C ARG A 60 1.35 -14.36 1.83
N GLN A 61 1.57 -13.41 0.92
CA GLN A 61 1.77 -12.00 1.27
C GLN A 61 0.56 -11.38 1.98
N LEU A 62 -0.66 -11.73 1.55
CA LEU A 62 -1.87 -11.26 2.23
C LEU A 62 -2.03 -11.89 3.62
N SER A 63 -1.77 -13.19 3.77
CA SER A 63 -1.83 -13.84 5.08
C SER A 63 -0.86 -13.17 6.05
N ASP A 64 0.37 -12.88 5.60
CA ASP A 64 1.36 -12.17 6.40
C ASP A 64 0.85 -10.75 6.75
N ALA A 65 0.26 -10.03 5.78
CA ALA A 65 -0.25 -8.67 5.99
C ALA A 65 -1.46 -8.60 6.95
N ILE A 66 -2.40 -9.56 6.86
CA ILE A 66 -3.58 -9.63 7.74
C ILE A 66 -3.16 -9.96 9.17
N ASN A 67 -2.24 -10.92 9.34
CA ASN A 67 -1.75 -11.27 10.68
C ASN A 67 -1.05 -10.08 11.34
N GLU A 68 -0.35 -9.23 10.57
CA GLU A 68 0.30 -8.02 11.07
C GLU A 68 -0.66 -6.90 11.45
N LEU A 69 -1.76 -6.71 10.70
CA LEU A 69 -2.76 -5.69 11.02
C LEU A 69 -3.67 -6.07 12.21
N GLY A 70 -3.80 -7.36 12.52
CA GLY A 70 -4.62 -7.86 13.62
C GLY A 70 -3.99 -7.81 15.00
N GLU A 71 -2.68 -7.53 15.11
CA GLU A 71 -1.96 -7.48 16.40
C GLU A 71 -1.99 -6.08 17.06
N ASP A 72 -2.45 -5.03 16.36
CA ASP A 72 -2.38 -3.63 16.82
C ASP A 72 -3.74 -2.99 17.21
N ASP A 73 -4.86 -3.72 17.17
CA ASP A 73 -6.21 -3.16 17.39
C ASP A 73 -6.59 -2.88 18.87
N ASP A 74 -5.66 -3.07 19.83
CA ASP A 74 -5.93 -2.85 21.26
C ASP A 74 -5.41 -1.50 21.83
N ASP A 75 -4.87 -0.59 21.01
CA ASP A 75 -4.49 0.77 21.47
C ASP A 75 -5.03 1.90 20.58
N PHE A 76 -6.36 1.93 20.41
CA PHE A 76 -7.05 3.17 20.03
C PHE A 76 -7.24 4.05 21.27
N SER A 77 -6.15 4.55 21.84
CA SER A 77 -6.20 5.63 22.82
C SER A 77 -6.35 6.97 22.09
N THR A 78 -7.47 7.64 22.38
CA THR A 78 -7.84 9.04 22.07
C THR A 78 -6.64 9.98 21.83
N PRO A 79 -6.67 10.90 20.84
CA PRO A 79 -5.53 11.76 20.54
C PRO A 79 -5.20 12.66 21.74
N SER A 80 -4.05 12.42 22.37
CA SER A 80 -3.41 13.44 23.20
C SER A 80 -2.89 14.51 22.25
N MET A 81 -3.39 15.72 22.44
CA MET A 81 -2.81 16.93 21.87
C MET A 81 -1.32 17.01 22.24
N GLU A 82 -0.54 17.68 21.39
CA GLU A 82 0.90 18.00 21.51
C GLU A 82 1.84 17.08 20.70
N GLU A 83 2.12 17.46 19.45
CA GLU A 83 3.47 17.71 18.93
C GLU A 83 3.37 18.35 17.53
N ASP A 84 2.91 19.62 17.50
CA ASP A 84 3.21 20.54 16.40
C ASP A 84 4.66 21.01 16.56
N LEU A 85 5.55 20.57 15.68
CA LEU A 85 6.82 21.24 15.41
C LEU A 85 7.01 21.32 13.90
N GLU A 86 6.35 22.34 13.33
CA GLU A 86 6.64 22.88 12.01
C GLU A 86 8.10 23.32 11.94
N LEU A 87 8.82 22.84 10.92
CA LEU A 87 10.05 23.47 10.47
C LEU A 87 9.86 23.87 9.01
N GLU A 88 9.28 25.06 8.86
CA GLU A 88 9.14 25.82 7.61
C GLU A 88 10.51 26.06 6.95
N THR A 89 10.66 25.67 5.67
CA THR A 89 11.37 26.47 4.66
C THR A 89 11.02 26.05 3.21
N ALA A 90 10.26 26.92 2.53
CA ALA A 90 10.29 27.28 1.09
C ALA A 90 9.56 26.38 0.04
N PRO A 91 9.07 26.95 -1.08
CA PRO A 91 7.64 26.84 -1.44
C PRO A 91 7.30 25.96 -2.66
N GLU A 92 6.01 25.57 -2.69
CA GLU A 92 5.16 25.27 -3.86
C GLU A 92 5.63 24.20 -4.87
N HIS A 93 5.47 22.94 -4.49
CA HIS A 93 4.85 21.96 -5.38
C HIS A 93 3.85 21.14 -4.56
N SER A 94 2.59 21.19 -4.97
CA SER A 94 1.41 20.62 -4.31
C SER A 94 1.68 19.25 -3.66
N GLN A 95 1.95 19.24 -2.35
CA GLN A 95 1.80 18.04 -1.54
C GLN A 95 0.29 17.84 -1.33
N GLU A 96 -0.40 17.38 -2.36
CA GLU A 96 -1.68 16.71 -2.18
C GLU A 96 -1.38 15.42 -1.41
N GLN A 97 -1.34 15.54 -0.08
CA GLN A 97 -1.33 14.37 0.79
C GLN A 97 -2.63 13.63 0.49
N CYS A 98 -2.52 12.40 -0.03
CA CYS A 98 -3.62 11.47 -0.13
C CYS A 98 -4.11 11.26 1.33
N GLN A 99 -5.18 11.95 1.71
CA GLN A 99 -5.89 11.85 2.98
C GLN A 99 -7.14 11.01 2.72
N VAL A 100 -7.47 10.05 3.58
CA VAL A 100 -8.72 9.29 3.46
C VAL A 100 -9.89 10.27 3.68
N PRO A 101 -10.71 10.58 2.67
CA PRO A 101 -11.80 11.54 2.85
C PRO A 101 -12.91 10.94 3.71
N GLU A 102 -13.44 11.73 4.65
CA GLU A 102 -14.62 11.34 5.45
C GLU A 102 -15.92 11.32 4.61
N ILE A 103 -15.97 12.07 3.50
CA ILE A 103 -17.14 12.18 2.61
C ILE A 103 -16.66 12.05 1.16
N ILE A 104 -16.81 10.86 0.58
CA ILE A 104 -16.32 10.59 -0.78
C ILE A 104 -17.24 11.24 -1.82
N ASN A 105 -16.74 12.26 -2.51
CA ASN A 105 -17.41 12.83 -3.68
C ASN A 105 -16.72 12.41 -5.00
N ALA A 106 -17.40 12.62 -6.14
CA ALA A 106 -16.88 12.21 -7.44
C ALA A 106 -15.58 12.94 -7.84
N GLU A 107 -15.37 14.15 -7.33
CA GLU A 107 -14.19 14.99 -7.59
C GLU A 107 -12.95 14.47 -6.86
N GLU A 108 -13.11 13.95 -5.64
CA GLU A 108 -12.06 13.27 -4.90
C GLU A 108 -11.64 11.97 -5.60
N MET A 109 -12.59 11.18 -6.08
CA MET A 109 -12.30 9.96 -6.84
C MET A 109 -11.54 10.27 -8.15
N ASP A 110 -11.88 11.37 -8.83
CA ASP A 110 -11.15 11.88 -9.99
C ASP A 110 -9.73 12.34 -9.64
N THR A 111 -9.53 12.88 -8.45
CA THR A 111 -8.20 13.26 -7.95
C THR A 111 -7.35 12.01 -7.73
N TYR A 112 -7.91 10.97 -7.12
CA TYR A 112 -7.20 9.72 -6.87
C TYR A 112 -6.83 8.97 -8.13
N ARG A 113 -7.67 9.01 -9.18
CA ARG A 113 -7.36 8.40 -10.48
C ARG A 113 -6.04 8.89 -11.09
N LYS A 114 -5.63 10.14 -10.80
CA LYS A 114 -4.38 10.71 -11.33
C LYS A 114 -3.14 9.99 -10.82
N TYR A 115 -3.26 9.28 -9.70
CA TYR A 115 -2.18 8.49 -9.10
C TYR A 115 -2.09 7.06 -9.67
N GLY A 116 -2.75 6.78 -10.79
CA GLY A 116 -2.62 5.53 -11.52
C GLY A 116 -3.26 4.33 -10.80
N PRO A 117 -2.64 3.13 -10.88
CA PRO A 117 -3.31 1.91 -10.46
C PRO A 117 -3.59 1.84 -8.95
N PHE A 118 -2.70 2.37 -8.11
CA PHE A 118 -2.92 2.42 -6.65
C PHE A 118 -4.06 3.38 -6.28
N GLY A 119 -4.20 4.48 -7.02
CA GLY A 119 -5.35 5.38 -6.88
C GLY A 119 -6.68 4.72 -7.23
N LYS A 120 -6.72 3.92 -8.29
CA LYS A 120 -7.90 3.11 -8.64
C LYS A 120 -8.21 2.06 -7.58
N LEU A 121 -7.20 1.39 -6.99
CA LEU A 121 -7.42 0.45 -5.88
C LEU A 121 -8.06 1.14 -4.66
N HIS A 122 -7.57 2.32 -4.30
CA HIS A 122 -8.16 3.13 -3.24
C HIS A 122 -9.65 3.40 -3.52
N ASN A 123 -9.95 3.88 -4.73
CA ASN A 123 -11.31 4.16 -5.19
C ASN A 123 -12.23 2.92 -5.16
N ILE A 124 -11.74 1.75 -5.58
CA ILE A 124 -12.48 0.49 -5.52
C ILE A 124 -12.89 0.19 -4.08
N GLY A 125 -11.94 0.23 -3.15
CA GLY A 125 -12.20 -0.09 -1.75
C GLY A 125 -13.22 0.85 -1.11
N ILE A 126 -13.08 2.15 -1.39
CA ILE A 126 -14.03 3.18 -0.98
C ILE A 126 -15.45 2.87 -1.50
N THR A 127 -15.57 2.44 -2.75
CA THR A 127 -16.85 2.10 -3.39
C THR A 127 -17.46 0.84 -2.77
N LEU A 128 -16.64 -0.18 -2.51
CA LEU A 128 -17.07 -1.42 -1.85
C LEU A 128 -17.56 -1.17 -0.42
N ARG A 129 -16.88 -0.30 0.33
CA ARG A 129 -17.29 0.08 1.69
C ARG A 129 -18.63 0.81 1.72
N THR A 130 -18.89 1.62 0.71
CA THR A 130 -20.09 2.47 0.63
C THR A 130 -21.32 1.74 0.06
N SER A 131 -21.13 0.64 -0.68
CA SER A 131 -22.21 -0.09 -1.35
C SER A 131 -22.28 -1.55 -0.91
N SER A 132 -23.28 -1.88 -0.08
CA SER A 132 -23.54 -3.26 0.34
C SER A 132 -23.80 -4.20 -0.84
N GLN A 133 -24.42 -3.70 -1.92
CA GLN A 133 -24.65 -4.49 -3.12
C GLN A 133 -23.33 -4.87 -3.80
N LEU A 134 -22.39 -3.93 -3.96
CA LEU A 134 -21.10 -4.21 -4.58
C LEU A 134 -20.22 -5.10 -3.69
N LEU A 135 -20.34 -4.96 -2.37
CA LEU A 135 -19.68 -5.83 -1.41
C LEU A 135 -20.17 -7.29 -1.53
N GLU A 136 -21.48 -7.50 -1.67
CA GLU A 136 -22.02 -8.85 -1.90
C GLU A 136 -21.64 -9.38 -3.29
N ASP A 137 -21.62 -8.52 -4.31
CA ASP A 137 -21.23 -8.91 -5.67
C ASP A 137 -19.77 -9.41 -5.72
N ILE A 138 -18.82 -8.78 -5.00
CA ILE A 138 -17.43 -9.27 -4.90
C ILE A 138 -17.34 -10.56 -4.09
N TYR A 139 -18.12 -10.72 -3.01
CA TYR A 139 -18.15 -11.96 -2.24
C TYR A 139 -18.69 -13.13 -3.04
N GLU A 140 -19.72 -12.90 -3.84
CA GLU A 140 -20.25 -13.89 -4.76
C GLU A 140 -19.23 -14.23 -5.86
N ALA A 141 -18.55 -13.23 -6.42
CA ALA A 141 -17.48 -13.47 -7.38
C ALA A 141 -16.35 -14.31 -6.77
N GLN A 142 -15.95 -14.07 -5.51
CA GLN A 142 -14.96 -14.90 -4.80
C GLN A 142 -15.40 -16.35 -4.68
N ARG A 143 -16.66 -16.60 -4.27
CA ARG A 143 -17.22 -17.96 -4.20
C ARG A 143 -17.23 -18.68 -5.54
N GLN A 144 -17.37 -17.94 -6.65
CA GLN A 144 -17.35 -18.50 -7.99
C GLN A 144 -15.94 -18.77 -8.52
N THR A 145 -14.99 -17.88 -8.24
CA THR A 145 -13.62 -18.00 -8.75
C THR A 145 -12.76 -18.95 -7.92
N ALA A 146 -13.00 -19.04 -6.61
CA ALA A 146 -12.27 -19.91 -5.69
C ALA A 146 -13.23 -20.61 -4.71
N PRO A 147 -14.01 -21.62 -5.14
CA PRO A 147 -15.07 -22.22 -4.32
C PRO A 147 -14.59 -22.93 -3.05
N THR A 148 -13.33 -23.33 -3.02
CA THR A 148 -12.70 -24.05 -1.89
C THR A 148 -12.07 -23.14 -0.86
N GLU A 149 -11.96 -21.84 -1.16
CA GLU A 149 -11.28 -20.86 -0.32
C GLU A 149 -12.29 -20.03 0.48
N PRO A 150 -11.92 -19.58 1.68
CA PRO A 150 -12.76 -18.66 2.43
C PRO A 150 -12.88 -17.31 1.72
N VAL A 151 -14.07 -16.71 1.78
CA VAL A 151 -14.26 -15.33 1.33
C VAL A 151 -13.47 -14.41 2.27
N VAL A 152 -12.55 -13.63 1.70
CA VAL A 152 -11.75 -12.66 2.46
C VAL A 152 -12.34 -11.26 2.25
N ALA A 153 -12.35 -10.42 3.28
CA ALA A 153 -12.81 -9.04 3.18
C ALA A 153 -11.84 -8.17 2.36
N TRP A 154 -12.35 -7.05 1.83
CA TRP A 154 -11.49 -6.04 1.22
C TRP A 154 -10.69 -5.29 2.30
N ILE A 155 -9.41 -5.04 2.07
CA ILE A 155 -8.57 -4.21 2.95
C ILE A 155 -8.54 -2.79 2.40
N GLN A 156 -9.16 -1.86 3.10
CA GLN A 156 -9.07 -0.44 2.79
C GLN A 156 -7.79 0.14 3.40
N ASN A 157 -6.99 0.84 2.61
CA ASN A 157 -5.82 1.56 3.10
C ASN A 157 -6.20 2.73 4.03
N VAL A 158 -5.26 3.10 4.89
CA VAL A 158 -5.31 4.28 5.78
C VAL A 158 -4.13 5.19 5.44
N CYS A 159 -4.41 6.45 5.12
CA CYS A 159 -3.45 7.40 4.53
C CYS A 159 -2.19 7.74 5.35
N THR A 160 -2.08 7.26 6.58
CA THR A 160 -1.02 7.61 7.53
C THR A 160 0.23 6.73 7.39
N ARG A 161 0.08 5.50 6.89
CA ARG A 161 1.16 4.50 6.82
C ARG A 161 1.10 3.70 5.53
N TRP A 162 2.23 3.65 4.82
CA TRP A 162 2.37 2.93 3.54
C TRP A 162 2.11 1.42 3.65
N GLN A 163 2.27 0.83 4.84
CA GLN A 163 1.93 -0.58 5.08
C GLN A 163 0.45 -0.89 4.79
N SER A 164 -0.44 0.07 5.04
CA SER A 164 -1.86 -0.13 4.73
C SER A 164 -2.14 -0.08 3.21
N ASP A 165 -1.37 0.72 2.46
CA ASP A 165 -1.40 0.74 1.00
C ASP A 165 -0.87 -0.57 0.43
N GLU A 166 0.19 -1.11 1.04
CA GLU A 166 0.76 -2.41 0.68
C GLU A 166 -0.24 -3.54 0.93
N ALA A 167 -0.90 -3.56 2.09
CA ALA A 167 -1.92 -4.55 2.43
C ALA A 167 -3.14 -4.48 1.50
N MET A 168 -3.59 -3.28 1.13
CA MET A 168 -4.66 -3.09 0.14
C MET A 168 -4.26 -3.67 -1.22
N ALA A 169 -3.04 -3.40 -1.69
CA ALA A 169 -2.57 -3.91 -2.96
C ALA A 169 -2.36 -5.44 -2.96
N SER A 170 -1.82 -6.00 -1.87
CA SER A 170 -1.76 -7.45 -1.66
C SER A 170 -3.15 -8.09 -1.68
N CYS A 171 -4.12 -7.48 -1.00
CA CYS A 171 -5.52 -7.94 -1.00
C CYS A 171 -6.13 -7.88 -2.41
N ALA A 172 -5.88 -6.80 -3.14
CA ALA A 172 -6.39 -6.61 -4.50
C ALA A 172 -5.81 -7.64 -5.48
N LEU A 173 -4.51 -7.95 -5.39
CA LEU A 173 -3.85 -8.97 -6.20
C LEU A 173 -4.44 -10.35 -5.92
N LEU A 174 -4.65 -10.71 -4.65
CA LEU A 174 -5.31 -11.95 -4.29
C LEU A 174 -6.72 -12.04 -4.89
N LYS A 175 -7.44 -10.91 -4.86
CA LYS A 175 -8.82 -10.83 -5.32
C LYS A 175 -8.95 -10.52 -6.81
N ARG A 176 -7.85 -10.49 -7.57
CA ARG A 176 -7.87 -10.02 -8.97
C ARG A 176 -8.91 -10.73 -9.81
N SER A 177 -8.94 -12.05 -9.73
CA SER A 177 -9.87 -12.90 -10.49
C SER A 177 -11.34 -12.60 -10.11
N ALA A 178 -11.63 -12.45 -8.81
CA ALA A 178 -12.96 -12.10 -8.31
C ALA A 178 -13.38 -10.67 -8.67
N LEU A 179 -12.48 -9.68 -8.53
CA LEU A 179 -12.72 -8.28 -8.89
C LEU A 179 -13.04 -8.14 -10.37
N ASN A 180 -12.20 -8.70 -11.23
CA ASN A 180 -12.42 -8.65 -12.68
C ASN A 180 -13.72 -9.35 -13.05
N ARG A 181 -14.03 -10.50 -12.43
CA ARG A 181 -15.30 -11.20 -12.63
C ARG A 181 -16.51 -10.35 -12.23
N MET A 182 -16.47 -9.71 -11.07
CA MET A 182 -17.52 -8.81 -10.60
C MET A 182 -17.74 -7.66 -11.58
N LEU A 183 -16.66 -6.96 -11.97
CA LEU A 183 -16.73 -5.84 -12.91
C LEU A 183 -17.31 -6.26 -14.26
N SER A 184 -16.91 -7.42 -14.80
CA SER A 184 -17.49 -7.97 -16.02
C SER A 184 -18.99 -8.24 -15.88
N ILE A 185 -19.46 -8.81 -14.77
CA ILE A 185 -20.91 -9.04 -14.54
C ILE A 185 -21.67 -7.70 -14.52
N ILE A 186 -21.12 -6.69 -13.84
CA ILE A 186 -21.74 -5.36 -13.76
C ILE A 186 -21.82 -4.73 -15.15
N GLU A 187 -20.75 -4.79 -15.93
CA GLU A 187 -20.70 -4.26 -17.30
C GLU A 187 -21.67 -5.01 -18.22
N GLU A 188 -21.68 -6.34 -18.21
CA GLU A 188 -22.61 -7.18 -18.97
C GLU A 188 -24.07 -6.85 -18.64
N ARG A 189 -24.39 -6.68 -17.35
CA ARG A 189 -25.73 -6.31 -16.89
C ARG A 189 -26.15 -4.94 -17.41
N TRP A 190 -25.26 -3.95 -17.35
CA TRP A 190 -25.52 -2.60 -17.84
C TRP A 190 -25.72 -2.59 -19.36
N ILE A 191 -24.87 -3.28 -20.12
CA ILE A 191 -25.01 -3.42 -21.59
C ILE A 191 -26.34 -4.11 -21.93
N SER A 192 -26.67 -5.20 -21.25
CA SER A 192 -27.90 -5.98 -21.51
C SER A 192 -29.19 -5.19 -21.25
N GLN A 193 -29.12 -4.18 -20.38
CA GLN A 193 -30.24 -3.29 -20.07
C GLN A 193 -30.35 -2.10 -21.03
N GLY A 194 -29.51 -2.03 -22.08
CA GLY A 194 -29.48 -0.93 -23.03
C GLY A 194 -28.83 0.34 -22.46
N GLY A 195 -27.84 0.15 -21.58
CA GLY A 195 -27.10 1.21 -20.91
C GLY A 195 -26.52 2.25 -21.87
N LYS A 196 -26.59 3.52 -21.46
CA LYS A 196 -25.96 4.66 -22.14
C LYS A 196 -24.77 5.12 -21.32
N GLU A 197 -23.76 5.73 -21.96
CA GLU A 197 -22.52 6.15 -21.28
C GLU A 197 -22.78 7.07 -20.07
N GLN A 198 -23.81 7.91 -20.14
CA GLN A 198 -24.25 8.78 -19.04
C GLN A 198 -24.71 8.02 -17.78
N ASP A 199 -25.16 6.78 -17.94
CA ASP A 199 -25.69 5.90 -16.89
C ASP A 199 -24.68 4.79 -16.53
N ARG A 200 -23.44 4.88 -17.02
CA ARG A 200 -22.40 3.87 -16.78
C ARG A 200 -22.05 3.81 -15.29
N PRO A 201 -22.10 2.63 -14.64
CA PRO A 201 -21.76 2.48 -13.23
C PRO A 201 -20.37 3.04 -12.92
N ALA A 202 -20.28 3.90 -11.90
CA ALA A 202 -19.05 4.62 -11.57
C ALA A 202 -17.86 3.68 -11.32
N ILE A 203 -18.10 2.53 -10.69
CA ILE A 203 -17.05 1.53 -10.38
C ILE A 203 -16.37 0.98 -11.64
N LEU A 204 -17.04 0.98 -12.80
CA LEU A 204 -16.42 0.52 -14.05
C LEU A 204 -15.30 1.44 -14.52
N LYS A 205 -15.29 2.71 -14.10
CA LYS A 205 -14.17 3.63 -14.36
C LYS A 205 -12.90 3.26 -13.60
N GLU A 206 -13.01 2.47 -12.53
CA GLU A 206 -11.89 2.00 -11.73
C GLU A 206 -11.33 0.66 -12.24
N THR A 207 -11.80 0.18 -13.40
CA THR A 207 -11.29 -1.06 -14.00
C THR A 207 -9.79 -0.92 -14.29
N LEU A 208 -9.03 -1.91 -13.81
CA LEU A 208 -7.59 -2.02 -14.01
C LEU A 208 -7.30 -2.86 -15.25
N SER A 209 -6.50 -2.31 -16.16
CA SER A 209 -5.95 -3.02 -17.32
C SER A 209 -4.92 -4.07 -16.88
N LEU A 210 -4.55 -4.97 -17.81
CA LEU A 210 -3.52 -5.97 -17.54
C LEU A 210 -2.17 -5.33 -17.18
N GLU A 211 -1.80 -4.25 -17.86
CA GLU A 211 -0.57 -3.48 -17.60
C GLU A 211 -0.61 -2.88 -16.20
N GLU A 212 -1.72 -2.27 -15.80
CA GLU A 212 -1.91 -1.72 -14.45
C GLU A 212 -1.82 -2.80 -13.36
N TRP A 213 -2.36 -4.01 -13.60
CA TRP A 213 -2.20 -5.14 -12.70
C TRP A 213 -0.73 -5.58 -12.57
N LYS A 214 0.01 -5.60 -13.70
CA LYS A 214 1.44 -5.90 -13.70
C LYS A 214 2.23 -4.85 -12.92
N VAL A 215 1.87 -3.57 -13.03
CA VAL A 215 2.48 -2.47 -12.25
C VAL A 215 2.28 -2.70 -10.75
N ILE A 216 1.05 -3.00 -10.30
CA ILE A 216 0.78 -3.28 -8.88
C ILE A 216 1.67 -4.43 -8.39
N ALA A 217 1.75 -5.52 -9.15
CA ALA A 217 2.57 -6.68 -8.80
C ALA A 217 4.07 -6.36 -8.74
N ALA A 218 4.60 -5.61 -9.71
CA ALA A 218 5.99 -5.21 -9.76
C ALA A 218 6.36 -4.30 -8.58
N VAL A 219 5.51 -3.31 -8.26
CA VAL A 219 5.72 -2.42 -7.11
C VAL A 219 5.67 -3.22 -5.80
N GLN A 220 4.70 -4.13 -5.62
CA GLN A 220 4.66 -5.02 -4.44
C GLN A 220 5.97 -5.80 -4.27
N LYS A 221 6.51 -6.35 -5.36
CA LYS A 221 7.79 -7.08 -5.33
C LYS A 221 8.97 -6.19 -4.95
N ILE A 222 9.06 -4.98 -5.52
CA ILE A 222 10.11 -4.00 -5.19
C ILE A 222 10.04 -3.60 -3.72
N LEU A 223 8.85 -3.51 -3.15
CA LEU A 223 8.63 -3.06 -1.77
C LEU A 223 8.84 -4.14 -0.70
N GLN A 224 9.05 -5.41 -1.07
CA GLN A 224 9.27 -6.49 -0.10
C GLN A 224 10.42 -6.19 0.88
N PRO A 225 11.64 -5.78 0.44
CA PRO A 225 12.69 -5.38 1.36
C PRO A 225 12.35 -4.15 2.22
N PHE A 226 11.54 -3.22 1.69
CA PHE A 226 11.08 -2.05 2.44
C PHE A 226 10.16 -2.44 3.60
N ARG A 227 9.33 -3.47 3.42
CA ARG A 227 8.44 -4.00 4.47
C ARG A 227 9.26 -4.61 5.60
N VAL A 228 10.24 -5.45 5.25
CA VAL A 228 11.17 -6.06 6.22
C VAL A 228 11.97 -4.98 6.96
N ALA A 229 12.54 -4.03 6.22
CA ALA A 229 13.29 -2.90 6.78
C ALA A 229 12.43 -2.04 7.71
N SER A 230 11.16 -1.79 7.36
CA SER A 230 10.25 -1.00 8.19
C SER A 230 10.01 -1.67 9.54
N LYS A 231 9.75 -2.98 9.56
CA LYS A 231 9.57 -3.72 10.82
C LYS A 231 10.84 -3.72 11.67
N GLN A 232 12.00 -3.94 11.03
CA GLN A 232 13.27 -3.89 11.73
C GLN A 232 13.49 -2.52 12.37
N LEU A 233 13.26 -1.43 11.64
CA LEU A 233 13.51 -0.07 12.14
C LEU A 233 12.43 0.45 13.10
N GLN A 234 11.22 -0.12 13.09
CA GLN A 234 10.16 0.21 14.06
C GLN A 234 10.49 -0.27 15.47
N GLY A 235 11.31 -1.32 15.60
CA GLY A 235 11.73 -1.86 16.88
C GLY A 235 10.60 -2.62 17.58
N GLU A 236 10.41 -3.90 17.27
CA GLU A 236 9.60 -4.82 18.07
C GLU A 236 10.31 -5.12 19.41
N GLY A 237 10.28 -4.14 20.32
CA GLY A 237 10.76 -4.32 21.68
C GLY A 237 9.74 -5.07 22.50
N ILE A 238 10.02 -6.33 22.87
CA ILE A 238 9.23 -7.03 23.90
C ILE A 238 9.42 -6.27 25.23
N ALA A 239 8.33 -5.84 25.86
CA ALA A 239 8.37 -5.16 27.15
C ALA A 239 9.21 -5.94 28.18
N GLY A 240 10.20 -5.27 28.78
CA GLY A 240 11.11 -5.87 29.75
C GLY A 240 12.26 -6.70 29.18
N LYS A 241 12.41 -6.78 27.85
CA LYS A 241 13.59 -7.34 27.17
C LYS A 241 14.27 -6.27 26.32
N ARG A 242 15.60 -6.38 26.18
CA ARG A 242 16.37 -5.55 25.24
C ARG A 242 15.76 -5.75 23.83
N SER A 243 15.35 -4.65 23.21
CA SER A 243 14.92 -4.68 21.80
C SER A 243 16.14 -4.95 20.94
N THR A 244 16.05 -5.93 20.05
CA THR A 244 17.12 -6.33 19.14
C THR A 244 17.05 -5.60 17.80
N SER A 245 16.22 -4.58 17.68
CA SER A 245 15.93 -3.89 16.42
C SER A 245 15.55 -2.41 16.64
N GLY A 246 15.73 -1.56 15.63
CA GLY A 246 15.50 -0.12 15.71
C GLY A 246 16.66 0.65 16.33
N GLY A 247 17.84 0.04 16.37
CA GLY A 247 19.08 0.67 16.84
C GLY A 247 19.57 1.74 15.86
N PHE A 248 20.19 2.80 16.37
CA PHE A 248 20.80 3.83 15.51
C PHE A 248 21.86 3.24 14.56
N ASP A 249 22.60 2.22 15.01
CA ASP A 249 23.65 1.54 14.25
C ASP A 249 23.12 0.70 13.06
N GLU A 250 21.85 0.30 13.10
CA GLU A 250 21.19 -0.43 12.00
C GLU A 250 20.73 0.52 10.88
N TYR A 251 20.43 1.78 11.20
CA TYR A 251 19.77 2.70 10.28
C TYR A 251 20.49 2.87 8.95
N PHE A 252 21.80 3.21 8.98
CA PHE A 252 22.57 3.43 7.75
C PHE A 252 22.73 2.14 6.94
N GLN A 253 22.91 0.99 7.61
CA GLN A 253 23.03 -0.31 6.93
C GLN A 253 21.74 -0.68 6.21
N VAL A 254 20.59 -0.43 6.83
CA VAL A 254 19.28 -0.66 6.20
C VAL A 254 19.07 0.28 5.02
N VAL A 255 19.44 1.56 5.13
CA VAL A 255 19.35 2.51 4.00
C VAL A 255 20.23 2.06 2.84
N GLU A 256 21.50 1.70 3.09
CA GLU A 256 22.41 1.20 2.05
C GLU A 256 21.84 -0.04 1.36
N MET A 257 21.36 -1.02 2.13
CA MET A 257 20.74 -2.23 1.58
C MET A 257 19.53 -1.93 0.69
N LEU A 258 18.68 -0.98 1.09
CA LEU A 258 17.51 -0.59 0.30
C LEU A 258 17.90 0.16 -0.98
N LEU A 259 18.95 1.00 -0.94
CA LEU A 259 19.47 1.68 -2.11
C LEU A 259 20.08 0.68 -3.10
N ASP A 260 20.91 -0.26 -2.61
CA ASP A 260 21.46 -1.35 -3.43
C ASP A 260 20.34 -2.17 -4.08
N HIS A 261 19.29 -2.49 -3.33
CA HIS A 261 18.11 -3.19 -3.86
C HIS A 261 17.41 -2.38 -4.96
N LEU A 262 17.22 -1.07 -4.79
CA LEU A 262 16.64 -0.22 -5.83
C LEU A 262 17.54 -0.11 -7.07
N GLU A 263 18.86 -0.01 -6.89
CA GLU A 263 19.81 0.02 -8.01
C GLU A 263 19.76 -1.28 -8.82
N LEU A 264 19.74 -2.43 -8.14
CA LEU A 264 19.54 -3.73 -8.78
C LEU A 264 18.18 -3.79 -9.48
N ALA A 265 17.13 -3.27 -8.85
CA ALA A 265 15.80 -3.27 -9.42
C ALA A 265 15.67 -2.43 -10.71
N VAL A 266 16.48 -1.38 -10.85
CA VAL A 266 16.59 -0.55 -12.06
C VAL A 266 17.45 -1.21 -13.13
N GLN A 267 18.45 -2.02 -12.75
CA GLN A 267 19.38 -2.66 -13.70
C GLN A 267 18.81 -3.93 -14.37
N GLY A 268 17.78 -4.56 -13.78
CA GLY A 268 17.12 -5.77 -14.30
C GLY A 268 17.86 -7.06 -13.98
#